data_AF-A0A2G9T7U6-F1
#
_entry.id   AF-A0A2G9T7U6-F1
#
_cell.length_a   1.000
_cell.length_b   1.000
_cell.length_c   1.000
_cell.angle_alpha   90.00
_cell.angle_beta   90.00
_cell.angle_gamma   90.00
#
_symmetry.space_group_name_H-M   'P 1'
#
loop_
_entity.id
_entity.type
_entity.pdbx_description
1 polymer ?
#
loop_
_entity_poly.entity_id
_entity_poly.type
_entity_poly.pdbx_seq_one_letter_code
_entity_poly.pdbx_strand_id
1 'polypeptide(L)' 'MIGHPGHGCQQVMLDTKNKIAFAYVTNGLKLGIYDLCRNYMRLQTALYRILKDLNGMNA' A
#
# COMPACT_ATOMS: atom_id res chain seq x y z
N MET A 1 8.37 -6.56 3.91
CA MET A 1 7.99 -5.15 3.67
C MET A 1 8.80 -4.27 4.59
N ILE A 2 9.28 -3.15 4.08
CA ILE A 2 9.95 -2.08 4.84
C ILE A 2 9.15 -0.80 4.55
N GLY A 3 8.80 -0.01 5.56
CA GLY A 3 8.00 1.18 5.32
C GLY A 3 7.98 2.14 6.50
N HIS A 4 7.51 3.37 6.24
CA HIS A 4 7.36 4.42 7.24
C HIS A 4 5.92 4.93 7.25
N PRO A 5 5.20 4.83 8.37
CA PRO A 5 3.88 5.42 8.52
C PRO A 5 3.95 6.93 8.74
N GLY A 6 3.01 7.64 8.14
CA GLY A 6 2.72 9.03 8.43
C GLY A 6 1.33 9.17 9.07
N HIS A 7 1.16 10.24 9.85
CA HIS A 7 -0.16 10.64 10.30
C HIS A 7 -1.08 10.92 9.12
N GLY A 8 -2.39 10.81 9.31
CA GLY A 8 -3.36 10.99 8.23
C GLY A 8 -3.79 9.71 7.54
N CYS A 9 -3.41 8.53 8.05
CA CYS A 9 -3.42 7.26 7.32
C CYS A 9 -2.34 7.12 6.24
N GLN A 10 -1.32 7.97 6.22
CA GLN A 10 -0.33 7.98 5.13
C GLN A 10 0.71 6.88 5.33
N GLN A 11 1.28 6.36 4.25
CA GLN A 11 2.30 5.32 4.29
C GLN A 11 3.15 5.32 3.03
N VAL A 12 4.44 5.09 3.18
CA VAL A 12 5.34 4.68 2.09
C VAL A 12 5.87 3.28 2.36
N MET A 13 5.82 2.38 1.37
CA MET A 13 6.18 0.98 1.55
C MET A 13 7.02 0.46 0.38
N LEU A 14 8.05 -0.30 0.73
CA LEU A 14 8.89 -1.09 -0.16
C LEU A 14 8.69 -2.58 0.14
N ASP A 15 8.31 -3.33 -0.89
CA ASP A 15 8.23 -4.79 -0.86
C ASP A 15 9.27 -5.38 -1.81
N THR A 16 10.41 -5.75 -1.25
CA THR A 16 11.55 -6.33 -1.97
C THR A 16 11.24 -7.70 -2.56
N LYS A 17 10.28 -8.45 -2.00
CA LYS A 17 9.89 -9.77 -2.52
C LYS A 17 9.12 -9.63 -3.83
N ASN A 18 8.14 -8.73 -3.85
CA ASN A 18 7.32 -8.48 -5.05
C ASN A 18 7.92 -7.40 -5.97
N LYS A 19 9.08 -6.83 -5.62
CA LYS A 19 9.80 -5.78 -6.37
C LYS A 19 8.94 -4.54 -6.65
N ILE A 20 8.18 -4.10 -5.65
CA ILE A 20 7.32 -2.91 -5.74
C ILE A 20 7.65 -1.89 -4.65
N ALA A 21 7.48 -0.61 -4.98
CA ALA A 21 7.40 0.48 -4.03
C ALA A 21 6.10 1.25 -4.28
N PHE A 22 5.40 1.65 -3.21
CA PHE A 22 4.16 2.42 -3.33
C PHE A 22 3.99 3.38 -2.15
N ALA A 23 3.25 4.46 -2.40
CA ALA A 23 2.84 5.42 -1.39
C ALA A 23 1.33 5.57 -1.39
N TYR A 24 0.74 5.62 -0.19
CA TYR A 24 -0.64 6.01 0.01
C TYR A 24 -0.65 7.36 0.73
N VAL A 25 -1.11 8.37 0.02
CA VAL A 25 -1.18 9.76 0.46
C VAL A 25 -2.63 10.18 0.62
N THR A 26 -2.89 11.04 1.60
CA THR A 26 -4.24 11.50 1.91
C THR A 26 -4.24 12.98 2.21
N ASN A 27 -5.25 13.70 1.73
CA ASN A 27 -5.49 15.07 2.16
C ASN A 27 -6.24 15.03 3.51
N GLY A 28 -5.64 15.59 4.56
CA GLY A 28 -6.28 15.79 5.86
C GLY A 28 -5.57 15.15 7.05
N LEU A 29 -5.60 15.86 8.19
CA LEU A 29 -5.05 15.40 9.46
C LEU A 29 -6.01 14.36 10.08
N LYS A 30 -5.86 13.09 9.71
CA LYS A 30 -6.45 11.97 10.46
C LYS A 30 -5.50 11.56 11.57
N LEU A 31 -6.04 11.35 12.77
CA LEU A 31 -5.27 10.98 13.97
C LEU A 31 -4.73 9.53 13.92
N GLY A 32 -5.16 8.72 12.93
CA GLY A 32 -4.70 7.36 12.73
C GLY A 32 -3.53 7.23 11.75
N ILE A 33 -2.83 6.10 11.85
CA ILE A 33 -1.91 5.60 10.83
C ILE A 33 -2.64 4.67 9.86
N TYR A 34 -1.95 4.24 8.80
CA TYR A 34 -2.56 3.62 7.61
C TYR A 34 -3.36 2.33 7.89
N ASP A 35 -2.96 1.55 8.89
CA ASP A 35 -3.53 0.24 9.25
C ASP A 35 -4.94 0.35 9.84
N LEU A 36 -5.28 1.51 10.41
CA LEU A 36 -6.63 1.83 10.87
C LEU A 36 -7.57 2.25 9.73
N CYS A 37 -7.06 2.37 8.50
CA CYS A 37 -7.77 3.05 7.42
C CYS A 37 -8.23 2.09 6.32
N ARG A 38 -9.53 1.87 6.26
CA ARG A 38 -10.17 0.94 5.31
C ARG A 38 -9.78 1.19 3.85
N ASN A 39 -9.61 2.45 3.44
CA ASN A 39 -9.23 2.79 2.06
C ASN A 39 -7.81 2.33 1.72
N TYR A 40 -6.86 2.45 2.66
CA TYR A 40 -5.52 1.90 2.49
C TYR A 40 -5.60 0.38 2.26
N MET A 41 -6.30 -0.34 3.13
CA MET A 41 -6.45 -1.81 3.04
C MET A 41 -7.02 -2.25 1.69
N ARG A 42 -8.04 -1.54 1.19
CA ARG A 42 -8.67 -1.83 -0.11
C ARG A 42 -7.72 -1.60 -1.28
N LEU A 43 -6.96 -0.50 -1.28
CA LEU A 43 -6.01 -0.18 -2.33
C LEU A 43 -4.82 -1.14 -2.32
N GLN A 44 -4.27 -1.46 -1.13
CA GLN A 44 -3.20 -2.44 -1.00
C GLN A 44 -3.64 -3.82 -1.51
N THR A 45 -4.84 -4.27 -1.16
CA THR A 45 -5.40 -5.53 -1.66
C THR A 45 -5.54 -5.53 -3.18
N ALA A 46 -6.06 -4.44 -3.77
CA ALA A 46 -6.19 -4.32 -5.21
C ALA A 46 -4.83 -4.33 -5.94
N LEU A 47 -3.83 -3.61 -5.38
CA LEU A 47 -2.46 -3.57 -5.90
C LEU A 47 -1.86 -4.98 -5.97
N TYR A 48 -1.91 -5.75 -4.88
CA TYR A 48 -1.36 -7.10 -4.85
C TYR A 48 -2.11 -8.07 -5.75
N ARG A 49 -3.43 -7.91 -5.89
CA ARG A 49 -4.21 -8.71 -6.86
C ARG A 49 -3.72 -8.46 -8.29
N ILE A 50 -3.60 -7.19 -8.70
CA ILE A 50 -3.12 -6.83 -10.04
C ILE A 50 -1.69 -7.33 -10.28
N LEU A 51 -0.80 -7.21 -9.29
CA LEU A 51 0.56 -7.74 -9.39
C LEU A 51 0.59 -9.26 -9.57
N LYS A 52 -0.28 -9.98 -8.86
CA LYS A 52 -0.43 -11.42 -9.05
C LYS A 52 -0.91 -11.75 -10.47
N ASP A 53 -1.91 -11.04 -10.95
CA ASP A 53 -2.46 -11.25 -12.29
C ASP A 53 -1.39 -10.95 -13.37
N LEU A 54 -0.64 -9.86 -13.24
CA LEU A 54 0.47 -9.50 -14.15
C LEU A 54 1.59 -10.55 -14.13
N ASN A 55 1.97 -11.05 -12.96
CA ASN A 55 2.99 -12.09 -12.86
C ASN A 55 2.50 -13.45 -13.40
N GLY A 56 1.21 -13.74 -13.29
CA GLY A 56 0.59 -14.95 -13.85
C GLY A 56 0.29 -14.86 -15.36
N MET A 57 0.15 -13.66 -15.92
CA MET A 57 0.10 -13.42 -17.38
C MET A 57 1.48 -13.49 -18.04
N ASN A 58 2.56 -13.44 -17.24
CA ASN A 58 3.95 -13.57 -17.68
C ASN A 58 4.52 -14.98 -17.43
N ALA A 59 3.69 -15.98 -17.09
CA ALA A 59 4.08 -17.36 -16.81
C ALA A 59 3.56 -18.34 -17.86
#